data_AF-A0A0M3TMT3-F1
#
_entry.id   AF-A0A0M3TMT3-F1
#
_cell.length_a   1.000
_cell.length_b   1.000
_cell.length_c   1.000
_cell.angle_alpha   90.00
_cell.angle_beta   90.00
_cell.angle_gamma   90.00
#
_symmetry.space_group_name_H-M   'P 1'
#
loop_
_entity.id
_entity.type
_entity.pdbx_description
1 polymer ?
#
loop_
_entity_poly.entity_id
_entity_poly.type
_entity_poly.pdbx_seq_one_letter_code
_entity_poly.pdbx_strand_id
1 'polypeptide(L)'
;METEKFIMKTEYILPNKEIPGTFEIVVLKASSSFKKQHIPEIAFQKFVAEESGFPISKCSLLFVNSKFQFEDEIHIDSFFVRKDVTDEVFLKEKETKECAYSLFDLVSRKNLPPRFTSNLCSHPRDCSYPDICLARKVPGDIFTLREGKAESLKFYKQGILYLKDIQETENLTARQKTQVQTMQTGKPFINQKVFTELFEKIRYPIYFLDFESINPPIPVYPKTYPFQHVPFLFSLHVIRKDLFQEPENFHYIDDGIVDPRKGILEKLQEWILPEGTIVCFNDKFEKRCLNESAAIFTEYKDWLKSIQDNFLDLATPFWGYEYYHPDQKGSTSLKTILPIITGKNYKNLKIQSGQMANSEFLRAKTESMSENERKEVEKNLIEYCKLDTYAMILILRKIKGWIEAGL
;
A
#
# COMPACT_ATOMS: atom_id res chain seq x y z
N MET A 1 -32.07 -0.45 -9.26
CA MET A 1 -33.29 0.33 -9.57
C MET A 1 -32.92 1.36 -10.61
N GLU A 2 -33.90 1.77 -11.42
CA GLU A 2 -33.69 2.66 -12.54
C GLU A 2 -34.85 3.65 -12.63
N THR A 3 -34.50 4.88 -13.01
CA THR A 3 -35.40 5.97 -13.37
C THR A 3 -35.12 6.33 -14.83
N GLU A 4 -35.84 7.30 -15.40
CA GLU A 4 -35.57 7.79 -16.75
C GLU A 4 -34.11 8.27 -16.94
N LYS A 5 -33.45 8.76 -15.88
CA LYS A 5 -32.15 9.45 -15.96
C LYS A 5 -31.02 8.77 -15.19
N PHE A 6 -31.35 7.95 -14.20
CA PHE A 6 -30.38 7.40 -13.26
C PHE A 6 -30.61 5.91 -13.02
N ILE A 7 -29.49 5.19 -12.93
CA ILE A 7 -29.44 3.80 -12.50
C ILE A 7 -28.68 3.74 -11.19
N MET A 8 -29.19 2.96 -10.24
CA MET A 8 -28.51 2.70 -8.97
C MET A 8 -28.49 1.21 -8.65
N LYS A 9 -27.39 0.80 -8.02
CA LYS A 9 -27.23 -0.51 -7.37
C LYS A 9 -26.85 -0.25 -5.92
N THR A 10 -27.47 -1.00 -5.02
CA THR A 10 -27.16 -1.02 -3.59
C THR A 10 -27.12 -2.46 -3.12
N GLU A 11 -26.40 -2.75 -2.03
CA GLU A 11 -26.22 -4.12 -1.56
C GLU A 11 -27.51 -4.71 -1.00
N TYR A 12 -28.26 -3.95 -0.19
CA TYR A 12 -29.51 -4.42 0.39
C TYR A 12 -30.59 -3.33 0.44
N ILE A 13 -31.82 -3.74 0.14
CA ILE A 13 -33.04 -2.99 0.42
C ILE A 13 -33.94 -3.89 1.25
N LEU A 14 -34.16 -3.52 2.51
CA LEU A 14 -34.85 -4.33 3.50
C LEU A 14 -36.18 -3.67 3.89
N PRO A 15 -37.27 -4.42 4.12
CA PRO A 15 -38.49 -3.83 4.68
C PRO A 15 -38.20 -3.20 6.04
N ASN A 16 -38.65 -1.97 6.27
CA ASN A 16 -38.57 -1.34 7.58
C ASN A 16 -39.64 -1.95 8.50
N LYS A 17 -39.19 -2.61 9.58
CA LYS A 17 -40.08 -3.26 10.55
C LYS A 17 -40.86 -2.26 11.43
N GLU A 18 -40.34 -1.04 11.57
CA GLU A 18 -40.93 -0.01 12.42
C GLU A 18 -41.96 0.85 11.67
N ILE A 19 -41.79 1.02 10.35
CA ILE A 19 -42.64 1.85 9.49
C ILE A 19 -43.16 1.01 8.31
N PRO A 20 -44.36 0.41 8.42
CA PRO A 20 -44.92 -0.45 7.38
C PRO A 20 -44.99 0.21 6.00
N GLY A 21 -44.71 -0.57 4.96
CA GLY A 21 -44.73 -0.09 3.57
C GLY A 21 -43.52 0.75 3.15
N THR A 22 -42.54 0.94 4.05
CA THR A 22 -41.29 1.64 3.75
C THR A 22 -40.08 0.70 3.86
N PHE A 23 -38.95 1.15 3.31
CA PHE A 23 -37.74 0.35 3.19
C PHE A 23 -36.53 1.05 3.83
N GLU A 24 -35.54 0.22 4.12
CA GLU A 24 -34.21 0.62 4.55
C GLU A 24 -33.19 0.28 3.48
N ILE A 25 -32.35 1.25 3.10
CA ILE A 25 -31.16 1.00 2.31
C ILE A 25 -30.00 0.66 3.25
N VAL A 26 -29.33 -0.46 3.01
CA VAL A 26 -28.11 -0.84 3.74
C VAL A 26 -26.95 -0.97 2.76
N VAL A 27 -25.95 -0.11 2.92
CA VAL A 27 -24.73 -0.13 2.11
C VAL A 27 -23.60 -0.79 2.88
N LEU A 28 -23.04 -1.87 2.34
CA LEU A 28 -21.92 -2.60 2.92
C LEU A 28 -20.59 -2.09 2.36
N LYS A 29 -19.64 -1.74 3.23
CA LYS A 29 -18.28 -1.38 2.86
C LYS A 29 -17.27 -2.32 3.54
N ALA A 30 -16.43 -2.97 2.74
CA ALA A 30 -15.27 -3.74 3.20
C ALA A 30 -14.18 -2.80 3.74
N SER A 31 -14.47 -2.18 4.88
CA SER A 31 -13.62 -1.22 5.57
C SER A 31 -13.83 -1.33 7.07
N SER A 32 -12.85 -0.86 7.85
CA SER A 32 -12.88 -0.90 9.31
C SER A 32 -13.59 0.28 9.98
N SER A 33 -14.04 1.28 9.20
CA SER A 33 -14.53 2.53 9.75
C SER A 33 -15.53 3.24 8.85
N PHE A 34 -16.41 4.01 9.49
CA PHE A 34 -17.31 4.94 8.83
C PHE A 34 -16.53 6.04 8.12
N LYS A 35 -16.85 6.28 6.83
CA LYS A 35 -16.33 7.41 6.06
C LYS A 35 -17.47 8.27 5.52
N LYS A 36 -17.47 9.56 5.86
CA LYS A 36 -18.50 10.53 5.42
C LYS A 36 -18.64 10.63 3.90
N GLN A 37 -17.60 10.25 3.15
CA GLN A 37 -17.64 10.22 1.69
C GLN A 37 -18.70 9.26 1.10
N HIS A 38 -19.24 8.33 1.90
CA HIS A 38 -20.32 7.43 1.48
C HIS A 38 -21.72 8.05 1.63
N ILE A 39 -21.86 9.18 2.33
CA ILE A 39 -23.18 9.82 2.52
C ILE A 39 -23.79 10.28 1.18
N PRO A 40 -23.06 10.95 0.27
CA PRO A 40 -23.60 11.29 -1.05
C PRO A 40 -23.98 10.07 -1.89
N GLU A 41 -23.26 8.95 -1.77
CA GLU A 41 -23.59 7.69 -2.44
C GLU A 41 -24.94 7.15 -1.97
N ILE A 42 -25.16 7.08 -0.65
CA ILE A 42 -26.41 6.59 -0.07
C ILE A 42 -27.56 7.56 -0.36
N ALA A 43 -27.33 8.86 -0.28
CA ALA A 43 -28.31 9.88 -0.65
C ALA A 43 -28.74 9.76 -2.12
N PHE A 44 -27.79 9.46 -3.02
CA PHE A 44 -28.08 9.19 -4.41
C PHE A 44 -28.95 7.94 -4.57
N GLN A 45 -28.58 6.84 -3.93
CA GLN A 45 -29.36 5.60 -3.95
C GLN A 45 -30.78 5.80 -3.39
N LYS A 46 -30.92 6.56 -2.30
CA LYS A 46 -32.20 6.88 -1.66
C LYS A 46 -33.15 7.57 -2.65
N PHE A 47 -32.75 8.70 -3.24
CA PHE A 47 -33.69 9.44 -4.09
C PHE A 47 -34.05 8.65 -5.36
N VAL A 48 -33.11 7.89 -5.93
CA VAL A 48 -33.39 7.05 -7.10
C VAL A 48 -34.37 5.93 -6.72
N ALA A 49 -34.23 5.32 -5.53
CA ALA A 49 -35.19 4.34 -5.04
C ALA A 49 -36.60 4.92 -4.87
N GLU A 50 -36.70 6.12 -4.30
CA GLU A 50 -37.98 6.81 -4.08
C GLU A 50 -38.65 7.21 -5.40
N GLU A 51 -37.88 7.70 -6.37
CA GLU A 51 -38.38 7.99 -7.73
C GLU A 51 -38.81 6.71 -8.47
N SER A 52 -38.21 5.56 -8.15
CA SER A 52 -38.66 4.24 -8.64
C SER A 52 -39.85 3.67 -7.84
N GLY A 53 -40.44 4.42 -6.90
CA GLY A 53 -41.62 4.02 -6.15
C GLY A 53 -41.35 3.22 -4.85
N PHE A 54 -40.11 3.19 -4.38
CA PHE A 54 -39.73 2.54 -3.11
C PHE A 54 -39.49 3.59 -2.02
N PRO A 55 -40.45 3.86 -1.14
CA PRO A 55 -40.28 4.86 -0.08
C PRO A 55 -39.21 4.42 0.92
N ILE A 56 -38.16 5.22 1.09
CA ILE A 56 -37.03 4.90 1.97
C ILE A 56 -37.15 5.69 3.27
N SER A 57 -37.36 4.97 4.37
CA SER A 57 -37.48 5.57 5.70
C SER A 57 -36.21 5.47 6.54
N LYS A 58 -35.25 4.65 6.13
CA LYS A 58 -34.00 4.44 6.87
C LYS A 58 -32.82 4.21 5.94
N CYS A 59 -31.65 4.67 6.35
CA CYS A 59 -30.39 4.45 5.64
C CYS A 59 -29.33 4.00 6.64
N SER A 60 -28.69 2.88 6.37
CA SER A 60 -27.62 2.32 7.21
C SER A 60 -26.35 2.12 6.41
N LEU A 61 -25.21 2.36 7.06
CA LEU A 61 -23.91 1.89 6.61
C LEU A 61 -23.50 0.67 7.44
N LEU A 62 -23.15 -0.42 6.77
CA LEU A 62 -22.60 -1.63 7.37
C LEU A 62 -21.10 -1.71 7.04
N PHE A 63 -20.26 -1.91 8.05
CA PHE A 63 -18.82 -2.05 7.87
C PHE A 63 -18.23 -3.08 8.83
N VAL A 64 -17.01 -3.53 8.57
CA VAL A 64 -16.39 -4.63 9.33
C VAL A 64 -15.81 -4.09 10.64
N ASN A 65 -16.10 -4.76 11.75
CA ASN A 65 -15.53 -4.47 13.06
C ASN A 65 -14.06 -4.91 13.12
N SER A 66 -13.11 -3.98 12.97
CA SER A 66 -11.68 -4.33 13.06
C SER A 66 -11.20 -4.74 14.46
N LYS A 67 -12.08 -4.71 15.47
CA LYS A 67 -11.81 -5.23 16.82
C LYS A 67 -12.40 -6.62 17.06
N PHE A 68 -13.10 -7.19 16.08
CA PHE A 68 -13.58 -8.55 16.16
C PHE A 68 -12.38 -9.50 16.14
N GLN A 69 -12.18 -10.24 17.24
CA GLN A 69 -11.18 -11.30 17.29
C GLN A 69 -11.83 -12.58 16.75
N PHE A 70 -11.23 -13.15 15.70
CA PHE A 70 -11.68 -14.42 15.15
C PHE A 70 -11.16 -15.58 16.00
N GLU A 71 -12.04 -16.53 16.30
CA GLU A 71 -11.68 -17.79 16.94
C GLU A 71 -11.86 -18.92 15.91
N ASP A 72 -13.05 -19.50 15.82
CA ASP A 72 -13.41 -20.59 14.92
C ASP A 72 -14.57 -20.23 13.97
N GLU A 73 -15.53 -19.42 14.43
CA GLU A 73 -16.70 -19.00 13.65
C GLU A 73 -16.87 -17.48 13.56
N ILE A 74 -17.52 -17.03 12.48
CA ILE A 74 -17.88 -15.62 12.29
C ILE A 74 -19.27 -15.36 12.91
N HIS A 75 -19.28 -14.74 14.08
CA HIS A 75 -20.51 -14.24 14.70
C HIS A 75 -20.91 -12.89 14.07
N ILE A 76 -21.88 -12.93 13.15
CA ILE A 76 -22.31 -11.80 12.30
C ILE A 76 -22.60 -10.53 13.11
N ASP A 77 -23.30 -10.66 14.24
CA ASP A 77 -23.70 -9.52 15.08
C ASP A 77 -22.51 -8.78 15.72
N SER A 78 -21.39 -9.48 15.91
CA SER A 78 -20.15 -8.91 16.45
C SER A 78 -19.16 -8.52 15.35
N PHE A 79 -19.25 -9.17 14.17
CA PHE A 79 -18.37 -8.97 13.04
C PHE A 79 -18.69 -7.69 12.26
N PHE A 80 -19.97 -7.35 12.10
CA PHE A 80 -20.38 -6.13 11.43
C PHE A 80 -20.79 -5.03 12.42
N VAL A 81 -20.39 -3.81 12.11
CA VAL A 81 -20.92 -2.60 12.76
C VAL A 81 -21.93 -1.98 11.81
N ARG A 82 -23.17 -1.84 12.28
CA ARG A 82 -24.23 -1.13 11.58
C ARG A 82 -24.38 0.26 12.18
N LYS A 83 -24.27 1.28 11.34
CA LYS A 83 -24.48 2.68 11.73
C LYS A 83 -25.68 3.24 10.98
N ASP A 84 -26.66 3.74 11.72
CA ASP A 84 -27.74 4.57 11.15
C ASP A 84 -27.14 5.90 10.66
N VAL A 85 -27.44 6.24 9.41
CA VAL A 85 -26.98 7.46 8.74
C VAL A 85 -28.14 8.22 8.11
N THR A 86 -29.37 7.94 8.55
CA THR A 86 -30.59 8.50 7.97
C THR A 86 -30.59 10.03 8.02
N ASP A 87 -30.21 10.61 9.15
CA ASP A 87 -30.14 12.07 9.32
C ASP A 87 -29.04 12.70 8.46
N GLU A 88 -27.84 12.12 8.42
CA GLU A 88 -26.77 12.61 7.55
C GLU A 88 -27.13 12.54 6.07
N VAL A 89 -27.84 11.49 5.66
CA VAL A 89 -28.35 11.32 4.30
C VAL A 89 -29.42 12.35 3.99
N PHE A 90 -30.40 12.54 4.87
CA PHE A 90 -31.47 13.54 4.71
C PHE A 90 -30.90 14.95 4.53
N LEU A 91 -29.92 15.34 5.34
CA LEU A 91 -29.26 16.65 5.23
C LEU A 91 -28.54 16.85 3.88
N LYS A 92 -28.09 15.76 3.24
CA LYS A 92 -27.33 15.81 1.97
C LYS A 92 -28.20 15.54 0.74
N GLU A 93 -29.44 15.14 0.91
CA GLU A 93 -30.31 14.63 -0.15
C GLU A 93 -30.56 15.67 -1.24
N LYS A 94 -30.98 16.88 -0.86
CA LYS A 94 -31.26 17.97 -1.80
C LYS A 94 -30.03 18.32 -2.65
N GLU A 95 -28.89 18.54 -2.01
CA GLU A 95 -27.63 18.87 -2.69
C GLU A 95 -27.19 17.73 -3.61
N THR A 96 -27.29 16.48 -3.15
CA THR A 96 -26.96 15.30 -3.95
C THR A 96 -27.83 15.21 -5.20
N LYS A 97 -29.15 15.42 -5.05
CA LYS A 97 -30.10 15.39 -6.16
C LYS A 97 -29.83 16.51 -7.16
N GLU A 98 -29.67 17.75 -6.70
CA GLU A 98 -29.32 18.90 -7.54
C GLU A 98 -28.01 18.64 -8.31
N CYS A 99 -27.00 18.11 -7.62
CA CYS A 99 -25.73 17.73 -8.23
C CYS A 99 -25.90 16.63 -9.29
N ALA A 100 -26.66 15.57 -8.99
CA ALA A 100 -26.91 14.47 -9.92
C ALA A 100 -27.59 14.93 -11.21
N TYR A 101 -28.64 15.75 -11.11
CA TYR A 101 -29.32 16.32 -12.27
C TYR A 101 -28.45 17.33 -13.02
N SER A 102 -27.67 18.16 -12.32
CA SER A 102 -26.71 19.06 -12.95
C SER A 102 -25.63 18.29 -13.71
N LEU A 103 -25.15 17.17 -13.17
CA LEU A 103 -24.18 16.30 -13.84
C LEU A 103 -24.81 15.59 -15.04
N PHE A 104 -26.05 15.11 -14.92
CA PHE A 104 -26.79 14.51 -16.04
C PHE A 104 -26.97 15.51 -17.18
N ASP A 105 -27.43 16.73 -16.90
CA ASP A 105 -27.57 17.78 -17.91
C ASP A 105 -26.22 18.09 -18.55
N LEU A 106 -25.17 18.24 -17.73
CA LEU A 106 -23.82 18.50 -18.20
C LEU A 106 -23.33 17.43 -19.18
N VAL A 107 -23.43 16.14 -18.84
CA VAL A 107 -22.96 15.04 -19.70
C VAL A 107 -23.86 14.80 -20.92
N SER A 108 -25.11 15.26 -20.87
CA SER A 108 -26.08 15.17 -21.97
C SER A 108 -25.91 16.27 -23.02
N ARG A 109 -25.14 17.31 -22.73
CA ARG A 109 -24.85 18.39 -23.69
C ARG A 109 -23.96 17.89 -24.82
N LYS A 110 -24.30 18.27 -26.07
CA LYS A 110 -23.44 18.05 -27.24
C LYS A 110 -22.06 18.72 -27.09
N ASN A 111 -22.04 19.91 -26.47
CA ASN A 111 -20.84 20.69 -26.24
C ASN A 111 -20.57 20.80 -24.73
N LEU A 112 -19.57 20.06 -24.25
CA LEU A 112 -19.11 20.12 -22.86
C LEU A 112 -18.33 21.41 -22.58
N PRO A 113 -18.38 21.97 -21.37
CA PRO A 113 -17.59 23.15 -21.02
C PRO A 113 -16.09 22.85 -21.08
N PRO A 114 -15.26 23.90 -21.27
CA PRO A 114 -13.81 23.78 -21.21
C PRO A 114 -13.37 23.19 -19.86
N ARG A 115 -12.41 22.25 -19.91
CA ARG A 115 -11.92 21.53 -18.73
C ARG A 115 -10.67 22.24 -18.18
N PHE A 116 -10.56 22.34 -16.86
CA PHE A 116 -9.43 22.95 -16.18
C PHE A 116 -8.88 22.02 -15.08
N THR A 117 -7.61 22.21 -14.73
CA THR A 117 -7.00 21.49 -13.62
C THR A 117 -7.59 21.96 -12.28
N SER A 118 -8.26 21.04 -11.57
CA SER A 118 -8.86 21.32 -10.26
C SER A 118 -7.90 21.00 -9.11
N ASN A 119 -7.87 21.85 -8.09
CA ASN A 119 -7.15 21.58 -6.85
C ASN A 119 -7.75 20.40 -6.06
N LEU A 120 -9.01 20.04 -6.35
CA LEU A 120 -9.74 18.92 -5.75
C LEU A 120 -9.36 17.56 -6.36
N CYS A 121 -8.61 17.55 -7.46
CA CYS A 121 -8.12 16.31 -8.06
C CYS A 121 -7.10 15.63 -7.12
N SER A 122 -6.99 14.31 -7.21
CA SER A 122 -5.82 13.58 -6.69
C SER A 122 -4.53 14.15 -7.30
N HIS A 123 -3.38 13.83 -6.71
CA HIS A 123 -2.11 14.29 -7.26
C HIS A 123 -2.06 13.99 -8.77
N PRO A 124 -1.76 14.96 -9.67
CA PRO A 124 -1.88 14.73 -11.11
C PRO A 124 -1.04 13.57 -11.67
N ARG A 125 -0.01 13.16 -10.92
CA ARG A 125 0.77 11.93 -11.14
C ARG A 125 -0.09 10.66 -11.20
N ASP A 126 -1.12 10.60 -10.36
CA ASP A 126 -2.00 9.43 -10.17
C ASP A 126 -3.39 9.71 -10.76
N CYS A 127 -3.48 10.70 -11.68
CA CYS A 127 -4.74 11.04 -12.33
C CYS A 127 -5.11 9.92 -13.32
N SER A 128 -6.34 9.42 -13.23
CA SER A 128 -6.87 8.45 -14.19
C SER A 128 -7.23 9.06 -15.54
N TYR A 129 -7.31 10.39 -15.61
CA TYR A 129 -7.80 11.13 -16.78
C TYR A 129 -6.90 12.32 -17.14
N PRO A 130 -5.56 12.13 -17.27
CA PRO A 130 -4.64 13.23 -17.52
C PRO A 130 -4.91 13.90 -18.88
N ASP A 131 -5.21 13.10 -19.91
CA ASP A 131 -5.52 13.58 -21.28
C ASP A 131 -6.80 14.41 -21.37
N ILE A 132 -7.66 14.30 -20.37
CA ILE A 132 -8.96 14.97 -20.29
C ILE A 132 -8.84 16.30 -19.56
N CYS A 133 -8.07 16.34 -18.46
CA CYS A 133 -8.05 17.46 -17.53
C CYS A 133 -6.80 18.35 -17.65
N LEU A 134 -5.68 17.80 -18.11
CA LEU A 134 -4.43 18.54 -18.24
C LEU A 134 -4.40 19.20 -19.63
N ALA A 135 -4.12 20.51 -19.67
CA ALA A 135 -4.15 21.31 -20.89
C ALA A 135 -3.14 20.85 -21.97
N ARG A 136 -2.20 19.98 -21.61
CA ARG A 136 -1.12 19.50 -22.48
C ARG A 136 -1.12 17.98 -22.51
N LYS A 137 -1.05 17.40 -23.71
CA LYS A 137 -1.01 15.94 -23.95
C LYS A 137 0.14 15.21 -23.24
N VAL A 138 1.21 15.92 -22.88
CA VAL A 138 2.29 15.38 -22.06
C VAL A 138 2.57 16.37 -20.94
N PRO A 139 2.26 16.04 -19.68
CA PRO A 139 2.46 16.97 -18.56
C PRO A 139 3.93 17.18 -18.19
N GLY A 140 4.87 16.48 -18.83
CA GLY A 140 6.29 16.42 -18.44
C GLY A 140 6.48 15.58 -17.18
N ASP A 141 7.53 15.84 -16.41
CA ASP A 141 7.84 15.15 -15.15
C ASP A 141 7.62 16.01 -13.90
N ILE A 142 7.05 17.22 -14.03
CA ILE A 142 6.82 18.14 -12.91
C ILE A 142 6.04 17.50 -11.75
N PHE A 143 5.03 16.67 -12.07
CA PHE A 143 4.24 15.96 -11.06
C PHE A 143 4.98 14.79 -10.39
N THR A 144 6.23 14.53 -10.78
CA THR A 144 7.10 13.59 -10.07
C THR A 144 7.82 14.23 -8.87
N LEU A 145 7.67 15.54 -8.65
CA LEU A 145 8.18 16.24 -7.46
C LEU A 145 7.64 15.58 -6.18
N ARG A 146 8.54 15.18 -5.29
CA ARG A 146 8.17 14.49 -4.04
C ARG A 146 7.38 15.42 -3.14
N GLU A 147 6.21 14.96 -2.69
CA GLU A 147 5.34 15.69 -1.75
C GLU A 147 4.99 17.11 -2.21
N GLY A 148 5.15 17.41 -3.51
CA GLY A 148 5.08 18.76 -4.05
C GLY A 148 3.78 19.04 -4.79
N LYS A 149 2.61 18.60 -4.29
CA LYS A 149 1.33 18.75 -5.01
C LYS A 149 1.06 20.22 -5.35
N ALA A 150 1.23 21.11 -4.35
CA ALA A 150 0.96 22.53 -4.50
C ALA A 150 1.99 23.20 -5.42
N GLU A 151 3.27 22.91 -5.20
CA GLU A 151 4.40 23.43 -5.96
C GLU A 151 4.32 23.00 -7.44
N SER A 152 4.06 21.72 -7.69
CA SER A 152 3.92 21.18 -9.05
C SER A 152 2.76 21.84 -9.80
N LEU A 153 1.64 22.09 -9.12
CA LEU A 153 0.51 22.81 -9.72
C LEU A 153 0.84 24.29 -9.98
N LYS A 154 1.59 24.95 -9.10
CA LYS A 154 2.08 26.32 -9.31
C LYS A 154 2.95 26.38 -10.57
N PHE A 155 3.97 25.55 -10.65
CA PHE A 155 4.89 25.49 -11.80
C PHE A 155 4.17 25.13 -13.11
N TYR A 156 3.25 24.16 -13.06
CA TYR A 156 2.45 23.79 -14.23
C TYR A 156 1.62 24.95 -14.78
N LYS A 157 1.00 25.77 -13.90
CA LYS A 157 0.25 26.98 -14.29
C LYS A 157 1.15 28.06 -14.89
N GLN A 158 2.41 28.12 -14.49
CA GLN A 158 3.43 29.00 -15.09
C GLN A 158 3.99 28.46 -16.42
N GLY A 159 3.58 27.26 -16.85
CA GLY A 159 4.06 26.63 -18.08
C GLY A 159 5.31 25.78 -17.92
N ILE A 160 5.80 25.57 -16.69
CA ILE A 160 6.94 24.71 -16.39
C ILE A 160 6.46 23.27 -16.30
N LEU A 161 6.96 22.41 -17.20
CA LEU A 161 6.54 21.01 -17.33
C LEU A 161 7.58 20.01 -16.85
N TYR A 162 8.85 20.41 -16.80
CA TYR A 162 9.93 19.55 -16.39
C TYR A 162 10.62 20.10 -15.14
N LEU A 163 11.00 19.20 -14.25
CA LEU A 163 11.74 19.51 -13.03
C LEU A 163 13.05 20.23 -13.32
N LYS A 164 13.72 19.87 -14.42
CA LYS A 164 14.95 20.53 -14.87
C LYS A 164 14.76 22.02 -15.19
N ASP A 165 13.55 22.44 -15.53
CA ASP A 165 13.25 23.82 -15.92
C ASP A 165 12.90 24.71 -14.70
N ILE A 166 12.81 24.15 -13.49
CA ILE A 166 12.55 24.90 -12.27
C ILE A 166 13.78 25.77 -11.92
N GLN A 167 13.58 27.09 -11.89
CA GLN A 167 14.60 28.05 -11.45
C GLN A 167 14.39 28.50 -9.99
N GLU A 168 13.13 28.75 -9.61
CA GLU A 168 12.74 29.14 -8.24
C GLU A 168 12.77 27.92 -7.30
N THR A 169 13.88 27.75 -6.57
CA THR A 169 14.03 26.62 -5.64
C THR A 169 14.01 27.03 -4.18
N GLU A 170 13.90 28.31 -3.82
CA GLU A 170 14.05 28.75 -2.42
C GLU A 170 13.05 28.08 -1.47
N ASN A 171 11.80 27.97 -1.92
CA ASN A 171 10.69 27.39 -1.18
C ASN A 171 10.63 25.85 -1.22
N LEU A 172 11.54 25.21 -1.98
CA LEU A 172 11.61 23.75 -2.04
C LEU A 172 12.35 23.18 -0.82
N THR A 173 11.88 22.02 -0.35
CA THR A 173 12.58 21.24 0.68
C THR A 173 13.94 20.76 0.17
N ALA A 174 14.86 20.37 1.07
CA ALA A 174 16.16 19.84 0.68
C ALA A 174 16.06 18.67 -0.32
N ARG A 175 15.12 17.75 -0.10
CA ARG A 175 14.88 16.61 -0.99
C ARG A 175 14.41 17.05 -2.38
N GLN A 176 13.46 17.99 -2.43
CA GLN A 176 12.97 18.54 -3.69
C GLN A 176 14.08 19.30 -4.44
N LYS A 177 14.96 20.01 -3.74
CA LYS A 177 16.15 20.64 -4.32
C LYS A 177 17.09 19.62 -4.94
N THR A 178 17.42 18.54 -4.23
CA THR A 178 18.22 17.42 -4.78
C THR A 178 17.57 16.83 -6.03
N GLN A 179 16.25 16.60 -5.98
CA GLN A 179 15.51 16.09 -7.14
C GLN A 179 15.61 17.04 -8.34
N VAL A 180 15.40 18.35 -8.16
CA VAL A 180 15.54 19.33 -9.25
C VAL A 180 16.97 19.37 -9.78
N GLN A 181 17.97 19.40 -8.91
CA GLN A 181 19.39 19.46 -9.29
C GLN A 181 19.83 18.25 -10.11
N THR A 182 19.43 17.04 -9.71
CA THR A 182 19.75 15.81 -10.46
C THR A 182 19.08 15.79 -11.83
N MET A 183 17.85 16.30 -11.94
CA MET A 183 17.16 16.46 -13.23
C MET A 183 17.82 17.51 -14.14
N GLN A 184 18.37 18.59 -13.57
CA GLN A 184 19.13 19.61 -14.31
C GLN A 184 20.48 19.09 -14.81
N THR A 185 21.20 18.34 -13.98
CA THR A 185 22.55 17.87 -14.28
C THR A 185 22.58 16.54 -15.03
N GLY A 186 21.49 15.77 -14.98
CA GLY A 186 21.41 14.40 -15.48
C GLY A 186 22.27 13.41 -14.70
N LYS A 187 22.81 13.80 -13.54
CA LYS A 187 23.71 12.98 -12.72
C LYS A 187 23.06 12.62 -11.39
N PRO A 188 23.31 11.42 -10.85
CA PRO A 188 22.86 11.08 -9.51
C PRO A 188 23.54 11.95 -8.45
N PHE A 189 22.81 12.23 -7.39
CA PHE A 189 23.34 12.76 -6.15
C PHE A 189 23.66 11.59 -5.20
N ILE A 190 24.83 11.66 -4.55
CA ILE A 190 25.30 10.67 -3.57
C ILE A 190 25.89 11.43 -2.39
N ASN A 191 25.35 11.20 -1.19
CA ASN A 191 25.91 11.68 0.06
C ASN A 191 26.81 10.60 0.67
N GLN A 192 28.08 10.62 0.30
CA GLN A 192 29.07 9.63 0.73
C GLN A 192 29.18 9.51 2.26
N LYS A 193 29.02 10.62 2.99
CA LYS A 193 29.09 10.64 4.46
C LYS A 193 27.99 9.78 5.08
N VAL A 194 26.74 9.95 4.63
CA VAL A 194 25.60 9.17 5.16
C VAL A 194 25.76 7.69 4.90
N PHE A 195 26.25 7.30 3.72
CA PHE A 195 26.49 5.89 3.41
C PHE A 195 27.67 5.31 4.18
N THR A 196 28.71 6.11 4.47
CA THR A 196 29.81 5.69 5.35
C THR A 196 29.29 5.42 6.76
N GLU A 197 28.52 6.35 7.34
CA GLU A 197 27.89 6.20 8.66
C GLU A 197 26.88 5.04 8.72
N LEU A 198 26.23 4.70 7.59
CA LEU A 198 25.38 3.51 7.49
C LEU A 198 26.21 2.23 7.66
N PHE A 199 27.35 2.14 6.98
CA PHE A 199 28.22 0.96 7.03
C PHE A 199 28.88 0.77 8.40
N GLU A 200 29.16 1.84 9.13
CA GLU A 200 29.68 1.77 10.51
C GLU A 200 28.71 1.09 11.49
N LYS A 201 27.39 1.08 11.17
CA LYS A 201 26.35 0.44 11.99
C LYS A 201 26.16 -1.04 11.65
N ILE A 202 26.70 -1.52 10.53
CA ILE A 202 26.51 -2.90 10.06
C ILE A 202 27.54 -3.80 10.74
N ARG A 203 27.05 -4.85 11.41
CA ARG A 203 27.85 -5.89 12.06
C ARG A 203 27.53 -7.24 11.45
N TYR A 204 28.54 -8.08 11.30
CA TYR A 204 28.35 -9.46 10.88
C TYR A 204 27.94 -10.35 12.06
N PRO A 205 27.16 -11.42 11.82
CA PRO A 205 26.48 -11.75 10.56
C PRO A 205 25.39 -10.73 10.18
N ILE A 206 25.21 -10.51 8.88
CA ILE A 206 24.16 -9.63 8.35
C ILE A 206 22.98 -10.51 7.91
N TYR A 207 21.80 -10.24 8.46
CA TYR A 207 20.56 -10.94 8.20
C TYR A 207 19.64 -10.06 7.37
N PHE A 208 19.36 -10.41 6.13
CA PHE A 208 18.44 -9.66 5.27
C PHE A 208 17.06 -10.30 5.34
N LEU A 209 16.10 -9.62 5.95
CA LEU A 209 14.78 -10.16 6.26
C LEU A 209 13.67 -9.37 5.55
N ASP A 210 12.70 -10.10 5.01
CA ASP A 210 11.48 -9.57 4.41
C ASP A 210 10.34 -10.58 4.61
N PHE A 211 9.12 -10.07 4.76
CA PHE A 211 7.91 -10.89 4.96
C PHE A 211 6.88 -10.62 3.87
N GLU A 212 6.21 -11.69 3.45
CA GLU A 212 4.90 -11.58 2.80
C GLU A 212 3.78 -11.85 3.82
N SER A 213 2.69 -11.09 3.70
CA SER A 213 1.55 -11.19 4.60
C SER A 213 0.22 -11.14 3.88
N ILE A 214 -0.79 -11.73 4.51
CA ILE A 214 -2.19 -11.50 4.17
C ILE A 214 -2.85 -10.55 5.17
N ASN A 215 -3.89 -9.84 4.73
CA ASN A 215 -4.68 -8.96 5.59
C ASN A 215 -6.16 -8.90 5.18
N PRO A 216 -6.85 -10.05 5.12
CA PRO A 216 -8.22 -10.11 4.62
C PRO A 216 -9.20 -9.40 5.56
N PRO A 217 -10.33 -8.87 5.03
CA PRO A 217 -11.43 -8.37 5.85
C PRO A 217 -12.08 -9.48 6.67
N ILE A 218 -12.08 -10.73 6.17
CA ILE A 218 -12.55 -11.91 6.88
C ILE A 218 -11.29 -12.65 7.36
N PRO A 219 -11.03 -12.69 8.68
CA PRO A 219 -9.85 -13.37 9.21
C PRO A 219 -9.86 -14.86 8.87
N VAL A 220 -8.66 -15.45 8.70
CA VAL A 220 -8.51 -16.88 8.33
C VAL A 220 -7.76 -17.71 9.36
N TYR A 221 -7.17 -17.07 10.39
CA TYR A 221 -6.45 -17.74 11.47
C TYR A 221 -7.00 -17.31 12.84
N PRO A 222 -7.14 -18.23 13.82
CA PRO A 222 -7.58 -17.87 15.15
C PRO A 222 -6.72 -16.76 15.78
N LYS A 223 -7.33 -15.99 16.69
CA LYS A 223 -6.71 -14.85 17.39
C LYS A 223 -6.16 -13.79 16.43
N THR A 224 -6.84 -13.58 15.31
CA THR A 224 -6.55 -12.47 14.38
C THR A 224 -7.76 -11.56 14.21
N TYR A 225 -7.52 -10.37 13.69
CA TYR A 225 -8.54 -9.33 13.50
C TYR A 225 -8.73 -9.00 12.01
N PRO A 226 -9.91 -8.51 11.58
CA PRO A 226 -10.10 -8.01 10.23
C PRO A 226 -9.04 -6.97 9.83
N PHE A 227 -8.49 -7.13 8.62
CA PHE A 227 -7.42 -6.29 8.07
C PHE A 227 -6.08 -6.33 8.83
N GLN A 228 -5.92 -7.22 9.81
CA GLN A 228 -4.63 -7.46 10.45
C GLN A 228 -3.67 -8.12 9.46
N HIS A 229 -2.43 -7.67 9.43
CA HIS A 229 -1.37 -8.36 8.69
C HIS A 229 -0.94 -9.63 9.41
N VAL A 230 -1.03 -10.76 8.73
CA VAL A 230 -0.53 -12.05 9.20
C VAL A 230 0.57 -12.51 8.25
N PRO A 231 1.84 -12.57 8.68
CA PRO A 231 2.92 -13.04 7.84
C PRO A 231 2.74 -14.54 7.56
N PHE A 232 2.90 -14.95 6.30
CA PHE A 232 2.78 -16.36 5.88
C PHE A 232 4.05 -16.88 5.22
N LEU A 233 4.94 -15.98 4.78
CA LEU A 233 6.21 -16.31 4.15
C LEU A 233 7.25 -15.31 4.61
N PHE A 234 8.47 -15.80 4.83
CA PHE A 234 9.64 -14.93 4.93
C PHE A 234 10.79 -15.45 4.06
N SER A 235 11.63 -14.52 3.62
CA SER A 235 12.96 -14.85 3.10
C SER A 235 14.02 -14.24 4.01
N LEU A 236 15.07 -15.02 4.24
CA LEU A 236 16.22 -14.65 5.05
C LEU A 236 17.48 -14.98 4.27
N HIS A 237 18.19 -13.96 3.78
CA HIS A 237 19.56 -14.14 3.31
C HIS A 237 20.54 -13.82 4.43
N VAL A 238 21.59 -14.63 4.56
CA VAL A 238 22.61 -14.44 5.61
C VAL A 238 24.00 -14.30 5.00
N ILE A 239 24.68 -13.24 5.40
CA ILE A 239 26.10 -13.02 5.09
C ILE A 239 26.89 -13.12 6.38
N ARG A 240 27.81 -14.08 6.45
CA ARG A 240 28.51 -14.41 7.70
C ARG A 240 29.72 -13.51 7.98
N LYS A 241 30.49 -13.14 6.96
CA LYS A 241 31.79 -12.47 7.17
C LYS A 241 32.13 -11.41 6.13
N ASP A 242 31.76 -11.62 4.86
CA ASP A 242 32.11 -10.73 3.76
C ASP A 242 30.87 -10.42 2.90
N LEU A 243 30.52 -9.14 2.75
CA LEU A 243 29.40 -8.65 1.95
C LEU A 243 29.40 -9.20 0.51
N PHE A 244 30.57 -9.49 -0.06
CA PHE A 244 30.70 -9.99 -1.44
C PHE A 244 30.66 -11.53 -1.56
N GLN A 245 30.65 -12.27 -0.44
CA GLN A 245 30.49 -13.73 -0.46
C GLN A 245 29.10 -14.14 -0.95
N GLU A 246 28.93 -15.36 -1.48
CA GLU A 246 27.58 -15.85 -1.78
C GLU A 246 26.74 -15.99 -0.49
N PRO A 247 25.53 -15.39 -0.42
CA PRO A 247 24.72 -15.43 0.77
C PRO A 247 24.09 -16.81 0.96
N GLU A 248 23.99 -17.25 2.22
CA GLU A 248 23.09 -18.34 2.58
C GLU A 248 21.64 -17.87 2.38
N ASN A 249 20.73 -18.77 1.99
CA ASN A 249 19.33 -18.44 1.75
C ASN A 249 18.42 -19.41 2.50
N PHE A 250 17.63 -18.87 3.41
CA PHE A 250 16.59 -19.56 4.14
C PHE A 250 15.24 -18.93 3.85
N HIS A 251 14.20 -19.73 3.93
CA HIS A 251 12.81 -19.27 3.82
C HIS A 251 11.90 -20.22 4.57
N TYR A 252 10.73 -19.70 4.94
CA TYR A 252 9.62 -20.48 5.45
C TYR A 252 8.37 -20.02 4.72
N ILE A 253 7.53 -20.94 4.27
CA ILE A 253 6.19 -20.66 3.76
C ILE A 253 5.20 -21.53 4.52
N ASP A 254 4.06 -20.96 4.86
CA ASP A 254 2.96 -21.67 5.49
C ASP A 254 2.47 -22.83 4.61
N ASP A 255 2.06 -23.92 5.25
CA ASP A 255 1.41 -25.05 4.59
C ASP A 255 -0.10 -24.81 4.38
N GLY A 256 -0.60 -23.60 4.70
CA GLY A 256 -1.99 -23.24 4.53
C GLY A 256 -2.94 -24.07 5.40
N ILE A 257 -2.51 -24.66 6.52
CA ILE A 257 -3.37 -25.44 7.42
C ILE A 257 -3.42 -24.78 8.79
N VAL A 258 -2.26 -24.54 9.40
CA VAL A 258 -2.12 -23.97 10.76
C VAL A 258 -1.76 -22.48 10.72
N ASP A 259 -1.76 -21.82 11.88
CA ASP A 259 -1.31 -20.42 11.98
C ASP A 259 0.21 -20.31 11.70
N PRO A 260 0.63 -19.58 10.65
CA PRO A 260 2.03 -19.51 10.22
C PRO A 260 2.95 -18.80 11.22
N ARG A 261 2.40 -17.92 12.05
CA ARG A 261 3.19 -17.01 12.90
C ARG A 261 4.12 -17.78 13.84
N LYS A 262 3.68 -18.92 14.36
CA LYS A 262 4.51 -19.75 15.23
C LYS A 262 5.71 -20.34 14.48
N GLY A 263 5.47 -20.96 13.33
CA GLY A 263 6.53 -21.56 12.51
C GLY A 263 7.53 -20.50 12.01
N ILE A 264 7.04 -19.31 11.69
CA ILE A 264 7.88 -18.15 11.37
C ILE A 264 8.80 -17.79 12.54
N LEU A 265 8.26 -17.62 13.75
CA LEU A 265 9.05 -17.26 14.94
C LEU A 265 10.07 -18.35 15.29
N GLU A 266 9.68 -19.62 15.22
CA GLU A 266 10.56 -20.77 15.47
C GLU A 266 11.76 -20.77 14.51
N LYS A 267 11.50 -20.64 13.21
CA LYS A 267 12.57 -20.67 12.19
C LYS A 267 13.47 -19.45 12.25
N LEU A 268 12.93 -18.27 12.55
CA LEU A 268 13.75 -17.07 12.73
C LEU A 268 14.61 -17.18 14.00
N GLN A 269 14.08 -17.74 15.10
CA GLN A 269 14.87 -17.99 16.30
C GLN A 269 16.01 -18.98 16.07
N GLU A 270 15.80 -20.00 15.23
CA GLU A 270 16.83 -20.96 14.83
C GLU A 270 17.96 -20.31 14.03
N TRP A 271 17.63 -19.36 13.14
CA TRP A 271 18.57 -18.85 12.14
C TRP A 271 19.17 -17.48 12.46
N ILE A 272 18.51 -16.66 13.28
CA ILE A 272 18.98 -15.33 13.70
C ILE A 272 19.54 -15.41 15.11
N LEU A 273 20.85 -15.20 15.21
CA LEU A 273 21.56 -15.14 16.48
C LEU A 273 21.40 -13.74 17.12
N PRO A 274 21.60 -13.60 18.45
CA PRO A 274 21.54 -12.31 19.13
C PRO A 274 22.61 -11.30 18.66
N GLU A 275 23.71 -11.75 18.07
CA GLU A 275 24.71 -10.88 17.46
C GLU A 275 24.42 -10.55 15.98
N GLY A 276 24.99 -9.44 15.50
CA GLY A 276 24.91 -9.04 14.08
C GLY A 276 23.96 -7.89 13.82
N THR A 277 23.50 -7.80 12.57
CA THR A 277 22.58 -6.75 12.08
C THR A 277 21.47 -7.37 11.23
N ILE A 278 20.23 -7.02 11.53
CA ILE A 278 19.05 -7.40 10.75
C ILE A 278 18.69 -6.25 9.82
N VAL A 279 18.92 -6.42 8.52
CA VAL A 279 18.65 -5.42 7.49
C VAL A 279 17.28 -5.70 6.87
N CYS A 280 16.42 -4.70 6.90
CA CYS A 280 15.15 -4.67 6.20
C CYS A 280 15.07 -3.40 5.35
N PHE A 281 14.21 -3.39 4.33
CA PHE A 281 13.93 -2.19 3.54
C PHE A 281 12.56 -1.65 3.94
N ASN A 282 12.52 -0.69 4.88
CA ASN A 282 11.36 -0.25 5.66
C ASN A 282 10.97 -1.21 6.80
N ASP A 283 11.85 -1.31 7.81
CA ASP A 283 11.79 -2.29 8.91
C ASP A 283 10.55 -2.23 9.82
N LYS A 284 9.75 -1.17 9.69
CA LYS A 284 8.53 -0.96 10.48
C LYS A 284 7.54 -2.09 10.27
N PHE A 285 7.47 -2.62 9.06
CA PHE A 285 6.56 -3.71 8.72
C PHE A 285 7.01 -5.01 9.38
N GLU A 286 8.27 -5.40 9.22
CA GLU A 286 8.84 -6.63 9.78
C GLU A 286 8.79 -6.61 11.31
N LYS A 287 9.17 -5.49 11.92
CA LYS A 287 9.08 -5.29 13.38
C LYS A 287 7.64 -5.43 13.87
N ARG A 288 6.66 -4.88 13.15
CA ARG A 288 5.23 -5.01 13.53
C ARG A 288 4.80 -6.47 13.47
N CYS A 289 5.09 -7.17 12.37
CA CYS A 289 4.75 -8.59 12.20
C CYS A 289 5.34 -9.45 13.33
N LEU A 290 6.61 -9.23 13.68
CA LEU A 290 7.26 -9.95 14.78
C LEU A 290 6.64 -9.64 16.14
N ASN A 291 6.41 -8.36 16.45
CA ASN A 291 5.81 -7.95 17.73
C ASN A 291 4.39 -8.48 17.90
N GLU A 292 3.55 -8.37 16.86
CA GLU A 292 2.17 -8.90 16.90
C GLU A 292 2.17 -10.44 17.01
N SER A 293 3.10 -11.12 16.35
CA SER A 293 3.23 -12.58 16.47
C SER A 293 3.69 -13.01 17.86
N ALA A 294 4.71 -12.36 18.42
CA ALA A 294 5.23 -12.65 19.76
C ALA A 294 4.26 -12.25 20.89
N ALA A 295 3.30 -11.35 20.61
CA ALA A 295 2.21 -11.06 21.54
C ALA A 295 1.28 -12.28 21.73
N ILE A 296 1.11 -13.10 20.70
CA ILE A 296 0.31 -14.34 20.71
C ILE A 296 1.14 -15.54 21.20
N PHE A 297 2.36 -15.69 20.69
CA PHE A 297 3.29 -16.78 21.04
C PHE A 297 4.34 -16.25 22.01
N THR A 298 3.95 -16.16 23.28
CA THR A 298 4.70 -15.43 24.31
C THR A 298 6.08 -16.02 24.62
N GLU A 299 6.31 -17.29 24.30
CA GLU A 299 7.59 -17.98 24.45
C GLU A 299 8.73 -17.37 23.61
N TYR A 300 8.40 -16.62 22.55
CA TYR A 300 9.39 -15.95 21.70
C TYR A 300 9.70 -14.49 22.10
N LYS A 301 9.04 -13.94 23.12
CA LYS A 301 9.21 -12.54 23.53
C LYS A 301 10.64 -12.20 23.94
N ASP A 302 11.28 -13.09 24.70
CA ASP A 302 12.64 -12.85 25.20
C ASP A 302 13.66 -12.88 24.06
N TRP A 303 13.48 -13.77 23.08
CA TRP A 303 14.30 -13.77 21.87
C TRP A 303 14.07 -12.53 21.01
N LEU A 304 12.81 -12.13 20.78
CA LEU A 304 12.55 -10.91 20.00
C LEU A 304 13.17 -9.67 20.67
N LYS A 305 13.10 -9.59 22.00
CA LYS A 305 13.73 -8.52 22.78
C LYS A 305 15.25 -8.54 22.64
N SER A 306 15.89 -9.70 22.51
CA SER A 306 17.35 -9.78 22.36
C SER A 306 17.86 -9.29 21.00
N ILE A 307 17.01 -9.30 19.97
CA ILE A 307 17.36 -8.86 18.61
C ILE A 307 16.79 -7.50 18.21
N GLN A 308 15.91 -6.89 19.01
CA GLN A 308 15.16 -5.67 18.64
C GLN A 308 16.07 -4.50 18.22
N ASP A 309 17.23 -4.38 18.86
CA ASP A 309 18.19 -3.29 18.66
C ASP A 309 19.20 -3.60 17.53
N ASN A 310 19.10 -4.79 16.92
CA ASN A 310 19.94 -5.19 15.79
C ASN A 310 19.36 -4.77 14.43
N PHE A 311 18.13 -4.26 14.39
CA PHE A 311 17.49 -3.86 13.15
C PHE A 311 18.10 -2.58 12.56
N LEU A 312 18.35 -2.60 11.26
CA LEU A 312 18.81 -1.49 10.44
C LEU A 312 17.91 -1.33 9.23
N ASP A 313 17.26 -0.17 9.12
CA ASP A 313 16.39 0.16 7.98
C ASP A 313 17.19 0.75 6.82
N LEU A 314 17.41 -0.06 5.78
CA LEU A 314 18.13 0.33 4.56
C LEU A 314 17.37 1.36 3.72
N ALA A 315 16.06 1.54 3.91
CA ALA A 315 15.28 2.54 3.19
C ALA A 315 15.57 3.97 3.65
N THR A 316 16.09 4.16 4.87
CA THR A 316 16.24 5.47 5.52
C THR A 316 17.01 6.49 4.68
N PRO A 317 18.21 6.19 4.13
CA PRO A 317 18.95 7.15 3.30
C PRO A 317 18.19 7.52 2.02
N PHE A 318 17.44 6.58 1.45
CA PHE A 318 16.67 6.81 0.23
C PHE A 318 15.44 7.67 0.46
N TRP A 319 14.78 7.61 1.63
CA TRP A 319 13.74 8.58 1.97
C TRP A 319 14.30 9.99 2.03
N GLY A 320 15.52 10.13 2.55
CA GLY A 320 16.31 11.36 2.65
C GLY A 320 16.75 11.98 1.33
N TYR A 321 16.69 11.24 0.22
CA TYR A 321 17.39 11.57 -1.03
C TYR A 321 18.91 11.74 -0.83
N GLU A 322 19.46 11.01 0.15
CA GLU A 322 20.91 10.91 0.36
C GLU A 322 21.56 10.12 -0.78
N TYR A 323 20.76 9.33 -1.50
CA TYR A 323 20.97 8.98 -2.90
C TYR A 323 19.74 9.40 -3.68
N TYR A 324 19.93 10.09 -4.81
CA TYR A 324 18.84 10.32 -5.76
C TYR A 324 19.33 10.27 -7.21
N HIS A 325 18.67 9.45 -8.04
CA HIS A 325 18.88 9.38 -9.48
C HIS A 325 17.66 9.97 -10.23
N PRO A 326 17.84 10.67 -11.36
CA PRO A 326 16.73 11.19 -12.18
C PRO A 326 15.61 10.18 -12.46
N ASP A 327 15.97 8.94 -12.76
CA ASP A 327 15.01 7.86 -13.06
C ASP A 327 14.15 7.40 -11.88
N GLN A 328 14.42 7.86 -10.65
CA GLN A 328 13.57 7.52 -9.50
C GLN A 328 12.17 8.12 -9.59
N LYS A 329 11.97 9.22 -10.33
CA LYS A 329 10.66 9.89 -10.50
C LYS A 329 9.95 10.14 -9.15
N GLY A 330 10.71 10.53 -8.14
CA GLY A 330 10.22 10.78 -6.79
C GLY A 330 9.97 9.54 -5.91
N SER A 331 10.12 8.34 -6.45
CA SER A 331 9.92 7.07 -5.74
C SER A 331 11.19 6.61 -5.00
N THR A 332 10.97 5.93 -3.88
CA THR A 332 12.00 5.41 -2.97
C THR A 332 11.75 3.95 -2.61
N SER A 333 10.88 3.26 -3.36
CA SER A 333 10.60 1.85 -3.12
C SER A 333 11.77 0.97 -3.59
N LEU A 334 11.95 -0.19 -2.97
CA LEU A 334 12.98 -1.16 -3.36
C LEU A 334 12.94 -1.49 -4.85
N LYS A 335 11.73 -1.68 -5.40
CA LYS A 335 11.48 -1.93 -6.84
C LYS A 335 11.93 -0.80 -7.77
N THR A 336 12.00 0.43 -7.26
CA THR A 336 12.52 1.57 -8.00
C THR A 336 14.05 1.65 -7.85
N ILE A 337 14.55 1.51 -6.61
CA ILE A 337 15.95 1.69 -6.27
C ILE A 337 16.84 0.58 -6.87
N LEU A 338 16.41 -0.68 -6.77
CA LEU A 338 17.17 -1.84 -7.24
C LEU A 338 17.62 -1.71 -8.70
N PRO A 339 16.74 -1.49 -9.70
CA PRO A 339 17.15 -1.38 -11.09
C PRO A 339 18.05 -0.19 -11.37
N ILE A 340 17.82 0.93 -10.69
CA ILE A 340 18.60 2.15 -10.88
C ILE A 340 20.05 1.96 -10.40
N ILE A 341 20.24 1.32 -9.25
CA ILE A 341 21.58 1.14 -8.66
C ILE A 341 22.32 -0.05 -9.27
N THR A 342 21.59 -1.12 -9.61
CA THR A 342 22.21 -2.43 -9.91
C THR A 342 21.97 -2.92 -11.33
N GLY A 343 21.00 -2.35 -12.04
CA GLY A 343 20.49 -2.87 -13.32
C GLY A 343 19.57 -4.10 -13.19
N LYS A 344 19.49 -4.75 -12.02
CA LYS A 344 18.61 -5.90 -11.78
C LYS A 344 17.18 -5.47 -11.49
N ASN A 345 16.20 -6.31 -11.84
CA ASN A 345 14.78 -5.97 -11.67
C ASN A 345 13.91 -7.22 -11.51
N TYR A 346 12.62 -6.99 -11.24
CA TYR A 346 11.61 -8.01 -10.97
C TYR A 346 10.88 -8.52 -12.24
N LYS A 347 11.26 -8.05 -13.44
CA LYS A 347 10.44 -8.24 -14.67
C LYS A 347 10.24 -9.71 -15.07
N ASN A 348 11.14 -10.59 -14.64
CA ASN A 348 11.08 -12.02 -14.98
C ASN A 348 10.27 -12.85 -13.98
N LEU A 349 9.71 -12.23 -12.94
CA LEU A 349 8.90 -12.91 -11.93
C LEU A 349 7.42 -12.86 -12.28
N LYS A 350 6.70 -13.94 -11.94
CA LYS A 350 5.24 -14.01 -12.06
C LYS A 350 4.55 -13.10 -11.04
N ILE A 351 5.04 -13.07 -9.80
CA ILE A 351 4.57 -12.13 -8.78
C ILE A 351 5.35 -10.83 -8.89
N GLN A 352 4.63 -9.71 -9.03
CA GLN A 352 5.23 -8.39 -9.24
C GLN A 352 4.88 -7.35 -8.18
N SER A 353 3.99 -7.68 -7.23
CA SER A 353 3.56 -6.79 -6.15
C SER A 353 3.21 -7.57 -4.88
N GLY A 354 3.36 -6.94 -3.71
CA GLY A 354 2.90 -7.53 -2.45
C GLY A 354 1.38 -7.73 -2.43
N GLN A 355 0.61 -6.89 -3.14
CA GLN A 355 -0.82 -7.10 -3.33
C GLN A 355 -1.10 -8.39 -4.11
N MET A 356 -0.31 -8.68 -5.15
CA MET A 356 -0.42 -9.92 -5.91
C MET A 356 0.00 -11.13 -5.08
N ALA A 357 1.07 -11.01 -4.28
CA ALA A 357 1.50 -12.06 -3.35
C ALA A 357 0.39 -12.40 -2.34
N ASN A 358 -0.20 -11.37 -1.74
CA ASN A 358 -1.33 -11.46 -0.81
C ASN A 358 -2.55 -12.16 -1.45
N SER A 359 -2.96 -11.73 -2.65
CA SER A 359 -4.12 -12.32 -3.33
C SER A 359 -3.88 -13.76 -3.75
N GLU A 360 -2.69 -14.09 -4.24
CA GLU A 360 -2.34 -15.44 -4.68
C GLU A 360 -2.27 -16.41 -3.51
N PHE A 361 -1.70 -16.01 -2.36
CA PHE A 361 -1.72 -16.83 -1.16
C PHE A 361 -3.14 -17.01 -0.62
N LEU A 362 -3.95 -15.95 -0.57
CA LEU A 362 -5.33 -16.05 -0.12
C LEU A 362 -6.14 -16.98 -1.03
N ARG A 363 -5.98 -16.86 -2.36
CA ARG A 363 -6.57 -17.76 -3.35
C ARG A 363 -6.18 -19.22 -3.08
N ALA A 364 -4.89 -19.48 -2.86
CA ALA A 364 -4.39 -20.82 -2.54
C ALA A 364 -4.92 -21.40 -1.24
N LYS A 365 -5.32 -20.56 -0.30
CA LYS A 365 -5.89 -20.96 0.99
C LYS A 365 -7.40 -21.17 0.94
N THR A 366 -8.13 -20.32 0.21
CA THR A 366 -9.61 -20.27 0.29
C THR A 366 -10.32 -20.94 -0.87
N GLU A 367 -9.64 -21.16 -1.99
CA GLU A 367 -10.24 -21.75 -3.19
C GLU A 367 -9.71 -23.17 -3.42
N SER A 368 -10.55 -24.01 -4.03
CA SER A 368 -10.14 -25.36 -4.44
C SER A 368 -9.14 -25.26 -5.59
N MET A 369 -7.95 -25.81 -5.42
CA MET A 369 -6.93 -25.88 -6.47
C MET A 369 -6.20 -27.21 -6.49
N SER A 370 -5.58 -27.51 -7.63
CA SER A 370 -4.76 -28.72 -7.77
C SER A 370 -3.44 -28.59 -7.02
N GLU A 371 -2.88 -29.72 -6.59
CA GLU A 371 -1.56 -29.77 -5.93
C GLU A 371 -0.43 -29.14 -6.78
N ASN A 372 -0.52 -29.28 -8.11
CA ASN A 372 0.46 -28.70 -9.03
C ASN A 372 0.34 -27.17 -9.10
N GLU A 373 -0.88 -26.65 -9.16
CA GLU A 373 -1.13 -25.20 -9.15
C GLU A 373 -0.66 -24.58 -7.83
N ARG A 374 -0.94 -25.25 -6.71
CA ARG A 374 -0.49 -24.82 -5.38
C ARG A 374 1.03 -24.72 -5.29
N LYS A 375 1.75 -25.77 -5.70
CA LYS A 375 3.23 -25.77 -5.74
C LYS A 375 3.79 -24.67 -6.64
N GLU A 376 3.11 -24.38 -7.74
CA GLU A 376 3.51 -23.30 -8.62
C GLU A 376 3.33 -21.92 -7.97
N VAL A 377 2.19 -21.67 -7.31
CA VAL A 377 1.95 -20.45 -6.54
C VAL A 377 3.00 -20.28 -5.44
N GLU A 378 3.23 -21.32 -4.62
CA GLU A 378 4.23 -21.30 -3.55
C GLU A 378 5.63 -21.00 -4.09
N LYS A 379 6.04 -21.65 -5.20
CA LYS A 379 7.31 -21.37 -5.85
C LYS A 379 7.44 -19.90 -6.26
N ASN A 380 6.41 -19.34 -6.90
CA ASN A 380 6.44 -17.95 -7.37
C ASN A 380 6.49 -16.95 -6.20
N LEU A 381 5.78 -17.22 -5.10
CA LEU A 381 5.81 -16.42 -3.88
C LEU A 381 7.22 -16.43 -3.26
N ILE A 382 7.82 -17.62 -3.14
CA ILE A 382 9.17 -17.79 -2.61
C ILE A 382 10.21 -17.08 -3.47
N GLU A 383 10.15 -17.19 -4.80
CA GLU A 383 11.07 -16.50 -5.71
C GLU A 383 10.97 -14.97 -5.59
N TYR A 384 9.75 -14.44 -5.41
CA TYR A 384 9.51 -13.02 -5.21
C TYR A 384 10.09 -12.51 -3.90
N CYS A 385 9.75 -13.14 -2.77
CA CYS A 385 10.26 -12.73 -1.46
C CYS A 385 11.79 -12.88 -1.36
N LYS A 386 12.37 -13.93 -1.98
CA LYS A 386 13.83 -14.09 -2.09
C LYS A 386 14.49 -12.94 -2.85
N LEU A 387 13.83 -12.40 -3.87
CA LEU A 387 14.41 -11.28 -4.62
C LEU A 387 14.42 -10.00 -3.78
N ASP A 388 13.42 -9.73 -2.94
CA ASP A 388 13.41 -8.59 -2.01
C ASP A 388 14.58 -8.69 -1.00
N THR A 389 14.73 -9.87 -0.42
CA THR A 389 15.96 -10.48 0.13
C THR A 389 17.28 -9.98 -0.45
N TYR A 390 17.51 -10.49 -1.66
CA TYR A 390 18.74 -10.36 -2.40
C TYR A 390 18.96 -8.95 -2.95
N ALA A 391 17.89 -8.21 -3.23
CA ALA A 391 17.95 -6.83 -3.69
C ALA A 391 18.69 -5.93 -2.70
N MET A 392 18.44 -6.09 -1.40
CA MET A 392 19.14 -5.35 -0.35
C MET A 392 20.65 -5.64 -0.35
N ILE A 393 21.05 -6.89 -0.57
CA ILE A 393 22.46 -7.29 -0.69
C ILE A 393 23.11 -6.58 -1.89
N LEU A 394 22.47 -6.62 -3.05
CA LEU A 394 22.99 -5.99 -4.26
C LEU A 394 23.13 -4.48 -4.11
N ILE A 395 22.17 -3.84 -3.45
CA ILE A 395 22.21 -2.41 -3.15
C ILE A 395 23.40 -2.10 -2.23
N LEU A 396 23.56 -2.83 -1.12
CA LEU A 396 24.70 -2.61 -0.22
C LEU A 396 26.04 -2.85 -0.92
N ARG A 397 26.16 -3.90 -1.75
CA ARG A 397 27.39 -4.14 -2.55
C ARG A 397 27.73 -2.95 -3.45
N LYS A 398 26.73 -2.35 -4.09
CA LYS A 398 26.94 -1.17 -4.93
C LYS A 398 27.33 0.06 -4.11
N ILE A 399 26.66 0.30 -2.99
CA ILE A 399 27.01 1.40 -2.09
C ILE A 399 28.45 1.23 -1.55
N LYS A 400 28.85 0.01 -1.18
CA LYS A 400 30.22 -0.28 -0.74
C LYS A 400 31.25 0.12 -1.80
N GLY A 401 30.98 -0.22 -3.07
CA GLY A 401 31.83 0.19 -4.19
C GLY A 401 31.88 1.70 -4.40
N TRP A 402 30.80 2.45 -4.15
CA TRP A 402 30.83 3.93 -4.20
C TRP A 402 31.73 4.53 -3.13
N ILE A 403 31.64 4.02 -1.89
CA ILE A 403 32.46 4.49 -0.76
C ILE A 403 33.94 4.25 -1.07
N GLU A 404 34.30 3.06 -1.57
CA GLU A 404 35.68 2.68 -1.90
C GLU A 404 36.24 3.49 -3.09
N ALA A 405 35.38 3.86 -4.05
CA ALA A 405 35.78 4.69 -5.18
C ALA A 405 35.86 6.19 -4.87
N GLY A 406 35.45 6.63 -3.67
CA GLY A 406 35.43 8.05 -3.31
C GLY A 406 34.37 8.87 -4.06
N LEU A 407 33.27 8.22 -4.48
CA LEU A 407 32.18 8.81 -5.27
C LEU A 407 31.15 9.59 -4.45
#